data_AF-A0A7X1AVJ4-F1
#
_entry.id   AF-A0A7X1AVJ4-F1
#
_cell.length_a   1.000
_cell.length_b   1.000
_cell.length_c   1.000
_cell.angle_alpha   90.00
_cell.angle_beta   90.00
_cell.angle_gamma   90.00
#
_symmetry.space_group_name_H-M   'P 1'
#
loop_
_entity.id
_entity.type
_entity.pdbx_description
1 polymer ?
#
loop_
_entity_poly.entity_id
_entity_poly.type
_entity_poly.pdbx_seq_one_letter_code
_entity_poly.pdbx_strand_id
1 'polypeptide(L)'
;MSNNPAPEGGQSRQINLQDLVNQFMGGLQRHFDMLAFNLASREKASEEDYDRISKSVYIMPASRAHQNFEQTQAYARDLLIRQVVGDSMNLAVTCLNNSHLFLALGKAHHDLDGDQQQIQQQAQESQKTFVQAPLDQKFDRLEKDYDIRCDLEDSLISLGFIAQGFMRQKTQVEASQTDDNGELVVELKAVDPESIIDKDLAPIQPSMIEERKVFREGDKIFFTDRELQLILVTVGSFAQKLFHSVAQYAQRMKKE
;
A
#
# COMPACT_ATOMS: atom_id res chain seq x y z
N MET A 1 -17.42 -10.71 -15.03
CA MET A 1 -18.12 -9.48 -15.46
C MET A 1 -19.58 -9.56 -14.98
N SER A 2 -19.94 -8.73 -14.00
CA SER A 2 -21.30 -8.21 -13.79
C SER A 2 -21.12 -6.87 -13.07
N ASN A 3 -21.11 -5.79 -13.85
CA ASN A 3 -21.10 -4.41 -13.37
C ASN A 3 -22.47 -4.10 -12.75
N ASN A 4 -22.48 -3.56 -11.53
CA ASN A 4 -23.59 -2.73 -11.08
C ASN A 4 -23.01 -1.36 -10.68
N PRO A 5 -23.45 -0.26 -11.30
CA PRO A 5 -23.06 1.08 -10.87
C PRO A 5 -23.65 1.37 -9.48
N ALA A 6 -22.94 2.17 -8.69
CA ALA A 6 -23.47 2.64 -7.41
C ALA A 6 -24.74 3.49 -7.66
N PRO A 7 -25.84 3.28 -6.89
CA PRO A 7 -27.07 4.02 -7.13
C PRO A 7 -26.95 5.45 -6.57
N GLU A 8 -27.04 6.43 -7.47
CA GLU A 8 -27.45 7.78 -7.12
C GLU A 8 -28.93 7.79 -6.73
N GLY A 9 -29.26 8.42 -5.60
CA GLY A 9 -30.61 8.91 -5.30
C GLY A 9 -31.72 7.87 -5.02
N GLY A 10 -32.05 7.68 -3.74
CA GLY A 10 -33.45 7.57 -3.29
C GLY A 10 -34.29 6.34 -3.68
N GLN A 11 -33.76 5.32 -4.35
CA GLN A 11 -34.52 4.09 -4.59
C GLN A 11 -34.40 3.15 -3.38
N SER A 12 -35.53 2.84 -2.75
CA SER A 12 -35.63 1.79 -1.75
C SER A 12 -35.12 0.48 -2.33
N ARG A 13 -33.92 0.04 -1.91
CA ARG A 13 -33.41 -1.29 -2.25
C ARG A 13 -34.39 -2.31 -1.70
N GLN A 14 -35.21 -2.93 -2.55
CA GLN A 14 -35.92 -4.15 -2.17
C GLN A 14 -34.87 -5.22 -1.94
N ILE A 15 -34.57 -5.48 -0.67
CA ILE A 15 -33.64 -6.52 -0.27
C ILE A 15 -34.32 -7.87 -0.48
N ASN A 16 -33.90 -8.59 -1.51
CA ASN A 16 -34.35 -9.95 -1.76
C ASN A 16 -33.52 -10.93 -0.92
N LEU A 17 -34.17 -11.71 -0.06
CA LEU A 17 -33.51 -12.70 0.78
C LEU A 17 -32.73 -13.75 -0.04
N GLN A 18 -33.24 -14.13 -1.21
CA GLN A 18 -32.57 -15.08 -2.09
C GLN A 18 -31.26 -14.51 -2.64
N ASP A 19 -31.23 -13.22 -2.97
CA ASP A 19 -30.01 -12.55 -3.46
C ASP A 19 -28.97 -12.42 -2.35
N LEU A 20 -29.41 -12.12 -1.12
CA LEU A 20 -28.53 -12.12 0.06
C LEU A 20 -27.92 -13.51 0.31
N VAL A 21 -28.73 -14.57 0.27
CA VAL A 21 -28.26 -15.94 0.44
C VAL A 21 -27.27 -16.31 -0.66
N ASN A 22 -27.58 -16.01 -1.92
CA ASN A 22 -26.69 -16.30 -3.05
C ASN A 22 -25.35 -15.55 -2.92
N GLN A 23 -25.38 -14.27 -2.52
CA GLN A 23 -24.18 -13.46 -2.31
C GLN A 23 -23.33 -14.01 -1.15
N PHE A 24 -23.96 -14.37 -0.03
CA PHE A 24 -23.28 -14.95 1.12
C PHE A 24 -22.63 -16.30 0.76
N MET A 25 -23.40 -17.20 0.15
CA MET A 25 -22.90 -18.53 -0.22
C MET A 25 -21.80 -18.46 -1.29
N GLY A 26 -21.90 -17.55 -2.25
CA GLY A 26 -20.83 -17.29 -3.21
C GLY A 26 -19.57 -16.71 -2.55
N GLY A 27 -19.72 -15.82 -1.56
CA GLY A 27 -18.63 -15.36 -0.72
C GLY A 27 -17.94 -16.51 0.03
N LEU A 28 -18.73 -17.35 0.67
CA LEU A 28 -18.25 -18.51 1.42
C LEU A 28 -17.50 -19.51 0.52
N GLN A 29 -18.01 -19.78 -0.69
CA GLN A 29 -17.32 -20.63 -1.66
C GLN A 29 -15.96 -20.05 -2.08
N ARG A 30 -15.87 -18.75 -2.35
CA ARG A 30 -14.58 -18.12 -2.69
C ARG A 30 -13.56 -18.25 -1.55
N HIS A 31 -13.99 -18.11 -0.30
CA HIS A 31 -13.11 -18.33 0.85
C HIS A 31 -12.68 -19.80 0.97
N PHE A 32 -13.58 -20.72 0.69
CA PHE A 32 -13.29 -22.15 0.66
C PHE A 32 -12.23 -22.49 -0.40
N ASP A 33 -12.39 -21.98 -1.61
CA ASP A 33 -11.44 -22.18 -2.73
C ASP A 33 -10.07 -21.55 -2.40
N MET A 34 -10.05 -20.34 -1.87
CA MET A 34 -8.81 -19.68 -1.43
C MET A 34 -8.09 -20.43 -0.31
N LEU A 35 -8.83 -21.01 0.64
CA LEU A 35 -8.23 -21.85 1.68
C LEU A 35 -7.59 -23.09 1.06
N ALA A 36 -8.29 -23.77 0.15
CA ALA A 36 -7.74 -24.94 -0.54
C ALA A 36 -6.48 -24.59 -1.33
N PHE A 37 -6.49 -23.48 -2.05
CA PHE A 37 -5.32 -22.97 -2.79
C PHE A 37 -4.14 -22.64 -1.87
N ASN A 38 -4.38 -21.94 -0.76
CA ASN A 38 -3.33 -21.61 0.19
C ASN A 38 -2.73 -22.86 0.87
N LEU A 39 -3.57 -23.86 1.19
CA LEU A 39 -3.10 -25.14 1.74
C LEU A 39 -2.28 -25.93 0.72
N ALA A 40 -2.69 -25.94 -0.56
CA ALA A 40 -1.91 -26.53 -1.65
C ALA A 40 -0.57 -25.80 -1.88
N SER A 41 -0.56 -24.48 -1.66
CA SER A 41 0.61 -23.63 -1.92
C SER A 41 1.69 -23.66 -0.84
N ARG A 42 1.53 -24.46 0.22
CA ARG A 42 2.49 -24.49 1.36
C ARG A 42 3.91 -24.91 0.97
N GLU A 43 4.04 -25.82 0.01
CA GLU A 43 5.33 -26.27 -0.50
C GLU A 43 5.45 -25.94 -1.99
N LYS A 44 4.45 -26.34 -2.78
CA LYS A 44 4.35 -26.05 -4.21
C LYS A 44 2.89 -26.03 -4.62
N ALA A 45 2.40 -24.89 -5.08
CA ALA A 45 1.06 -24.80 -5.64
C ALA A 45 0.95 -25.71 -6.88
N SER A 46 0.09 -26.72 -6.82
CA SER A 46 -0.23 -27.60 -7.94
C SER A 46 -1.75 -27.74 -8.09
N GLU A 47 -2.22 -27.89 -9.32
CA GLU A 47 -3.64 -28.12 -9.61
C GLU A 47 -4.12 -29.43 -8.96
N GLU A 48 -3.30 -30.48 -8.97
CA GLU A 48 -3.61 -31.77 -8.34
C GLU A 48 -3.85 -31.64 -6.83
N ASP A 49 -2.95 -30.94 -6.12
CA ASP A 49 -3.09 -30.74 -4.68
C ASP A 49 -4.29 -29.86 -4.35
N TYR A 50 -4.54 -28.81 -5.14
CA TYR A 50 -5.73 -27.97 -5.02
C TYR A 50 -7.02 -28.78 -5.15
N ASP A 51 -7.11 -29.61 -6.20
CA ASP A 51 -8.28 -30.45 -6.46
C ASP A 51 -8.51 -31.49 -5.36
N ARG A 52 -7.43 -32.08 -4.84
CA ARG A 52 -7.49 -33.02 -3.72
C ARG A 52 -8.00 -32.33 -2.46
N ILE A 53 -7.48 -31.14 -2.14
CA ILE A 53 -7.82 -30.41 -0.92
C ILE A 53 -9.23 -29.83 -1.00
N SER A 54 -9.64 -29.25 -2.14
CA SER A 54 -10.99 -28.67 -2.31
C SER A 54 -12.09 -29.73 -2.15
N LYS A 55 -11.79 -31.00 -2.44
CA LYS A 55 -12.71 -32.13 -2.30
C LYS A 55 -12.58 -32.86 -0.95
N SER A 56 -11.60 -32.51 -0.11
CA SER A 56 -11.22 -33.27 1.10
C SER A 56 -12.33 -33.41 2.15
N VAL A 57 -13.24 -32.44 2.23
CA VAL A 57 -14.38 -32.46 3.16
C VAL A 57 -15.69 -32.91 2.52
N TYR A 58 -15.65 -33.38 1.26
CA TYR A 58 -16.76 -33.95 0.49
C TYR A 58 -17.99 -33.04 0.28
N ILE A 59 -17.92 -31.77 0.69
CA ILE A 59 -18.97 -30.77 0.50
C ILE A 59 -18.35 -29.45 0.04
N MET A 60 -19.03 -28.77 -0.88
CA MET A 60 -18.74 -27.41 -1.29
C MET A 60 -19.89 -26.50 -0.86
N PRO A 61 -19.65 -25.35 -0.21
CA PRO A 61 -20.70 -24.42 0.20
C PRO A 61 -21.64 -24.01 -0.94
N ALA A 62 -21.09 -23.69 -2.12
CA ALA A 62 -21.83 -23.38 -3.33
C ALA A 62 -21.09 -23.91 -4.55
N SER A 63 -21.23 -25.21 -4.83
CA SER A 63 -20.50 -25.91 -5.92
C SER A 63 -20.59 -25.23 -7.29
N ARG A 64 -21.71 -24.57 -7.60
CA ARG A 64 -21.87 -23.81 -8.87
C ARG A 64 -20.98 -22.57 -8.96
N ALA A 65 -20.50 -22.05 -7.84
CA ALA A 65 -19.62 -20.89 -7.75
C ALA A 65 -18.16 -21.28 -7.48
N HIS A 66 -17.84 -22.58 -7.46
CA HIS A 66 -16.48 -23.07 -7.30
C HIS A 66 -15.59 -22.57 -8.44
N GLN A 67 -14.43 -22.03 -8.07
CA GLN A 67 -13.41 -21.61 -9.00
C GLN A 67 -12.44 -22.76 -9.26
N ASN A 68 -11.91 -22.88 -10.47
CA ASN A 68 -10.81 -23.82 -10.72
C ASN A 68 -9.47 -23.26 -10.23
N PHE A 69 -8.42 -24.08 -10.28
CA PHE A 69 -7.07 -23.71 -9.83
C PHE A 69 -6.58 -22.38 -10.44
N GLU A 70 -6.69 -22.20 -11.77
CA GLU A 70 -6.23 -20.98 -12.45
C GLU A 70 -7.00 -19.73 -12.02
N GLN A 71 -8.33 -19.85 -11.88
CA GLN A 71 -9.18 -18.75 -11.42
C GLN A 71 -8.86 -18.36 -9.98
N THR A 72 -8.67 -19.34 -9.09
CA THR A 72 -8.28 -19.07 -7.70
C THR A 72 -6.86 -18.50 -7.63
N GLN A 73 -5.92 -18.98 -8.44
CA GLN A 73 -4.57 -18.42 -8.51
C GLN A 73 -4.56 -16.96 -8.98
N ALA A 74 -5.33 -16.63 -10.02
CA ALA A 74 -5.46 -15.26 -10.50
C ALA A 74 -6.08 -14.34 -9.45
N TYR A 75 -7.07 -14.85 -8.69
CA TYR A 75 -7.68 -14.11 -7.59
C TYR A 75 -6.72 -13.93 -6.40
N ALA A 76 -5.96 -14.97 -6.04
CA ALA A 76 -4.91 -14.91 -5.02
C ALA A 76 -3.86 -13.84 -5.36
N ARG A 77 -3.46 -13.74 -6.64
CA ARG A 77 -2.54 -12.71 -7.12
C ARG A 77 -3.12 -11.30 -6.97
N ASP A 78 -4.40 -11.10 -7.30
CA ASP A 78 -5.06 -9.79 -7.11
C ASP A 78 -5.08 -9.40 -5.63
N LEU A 79 -5.38 -10.33 -4.74
CA LEU A 79 -5.34 -10.11 -3.30
C LEU A 79 -3.92 -9.78 -2.80
N LEU A 80 -2.91 -10.49 -3.29
CA LEU A 80 -1.51 -10.25 -2.93
C LEU A 80 -1.08 -8.81 -3.31
N ILE A 81 -1.42 -8.34 -4.51
CA ILE A 81 -1.11 -6.98 -4.94
C ILE A 81 -1.75 -5.96 -4.00
N ARG A 82 -3.03 -6.13 -3.69
CA ARG A 82 -3.76 -5.23 -2.77
C ARG A 82 -3.13 -5.21 -1.39
N GLN A 83 -2.76 -6.39 -0.88
CA GLN A 83 -2.14 -6.53 0.43
C GLN A 83 -0.78 -5.83 0.45
N VAL A 84 0.12 -6.13 -0.49
CA VAL A 84 1.46 -5.56 -0.52
C VAL A 84 1.39 -4.03 -0.62
N VAL A 85 0.56 -3.48 -1.52
CA VAL A 85 0.40 -2.03 -1.64
C VAL A 85 -0.20 -1.43 -0.36
N GLY A 86 -1.27 -2.02 0.17
CA GLY A 86 -1.93 -1.54 1.39
C GLY A 86 -1.03 -1.55 2.62
N ASP A 87 -0.35 -2.67 2.88
CA ASP A 87 0.57 -2.82 4.00
C ASP A 87 1.77 -1.88 3.88
N SER A 88 2.33 -1.73 2.67
CA SER A 88 3.43 -0.80 2.39
C SER A 88 3.03 0.66 2.66
N MET A 89 1.84 1.07 2.23
CA MET A 89 1.34 2.43 2.52
C MET A 89 1.05 2.65 4.00
N ASN A 90 0.51 1.64 4.69
CA ASN A 90 0.32 1.72 6.14
C ASN A 90 1.65 1.90 6.88
N LEU A 91 2.70 1.18 6.48
CA LEU A 91 4.05 1.34 7.04
C LEU A 91 4.62 2.74 6.75
N ALA A 92 4.52 3.22 5.51
CA ALA A 92 5.00 4.55 5.13
C ALA A 92 4.31 5.67 5.92
N VAL A 93 2.98 5.64 6.03
CA VAL A 93 2.20 6.63 6.80
C VAL A 93 2.50 6.54 8.30
N THR A 94 2.68 5.33 8.84
CA THR A 94 3.09 5.16 10.24
C THR A 94 4.47 5.77 10.49
N CYS A 95 5.42 5.54 9.57
CA CYS A 95 6.75 6.16 9.61
C CYS A 95 6.66 7.68 9.57
N LEU A 96 5.90 8.26 8.64
CA LEU A 96 5.65 9.72 8.55
C LEU A 96 5.12 10.28 9.86
N ASN A 97 4.04 9.68 10.39
CA ASN A 97 3.38 10.18 11.59
C ASN A 97 4.30 10.12 12.81
N ASN A 98 5.09 9.06 12.97
CA ASN A 98 6.03 8.92 14.08
C ASN A 98 7.22 9.89 13.96
N SER A 99 7.76 10.04 12.75
CA SER A 99 8.81 11.01 12.47
C SER A 99 8.34 12.45 12.74
N HIS A 100 7.14 12.80 12.29
CA HIS A 100 6.57 14.12 12.56
C HIS A 100 6.38 14.39 14.06
N LEU A 101 5.89 13.41 14.84
CA LEU A 101 5.76 13.58 16.29
C LEU A 101 7.11 13.90 16.94
N PHE A 102 8.17 13.21 16.53
CA PHE A 102 9.52 13.46 17.04
C PHE A 102 10.02 14.86 16.65
N LEU A 103 9.80 15.29 15.41
CA LEU A 103 10.13 16.63 14.93
C LEU A 103 9.36 17.72 15.70
N ALA A 104 8.06 17.53 15.90
CA ALA A 104 7.19 18.46 16.62
C ALA A 104 7.62 18.61 18.09
N LEU A 105 8.00 17.50 18.74
CA LEU A 105 8.57 17.52 20.09
C LEU A 105 9.90 18.26 20.12
N GLY A 106 10.79 17.99 19.16
CA GLY A 106 12.10 18.66 19.07
C GLY A 106 11.97 20.17 18.87
N LYS A 107 11.05 20.59 17.99
CA LYS A 107 10.74 22.01 17.74
C LYS A 107 10.13 22.69 18.97
N ALA A 108 9.11 22.09 19.58
CA ALA A 108 8.50 22.65 20.79
C ALA A 108 9.50 22.75 21.95
N HIS A 109 10.41 21.77 22.10
CA HIS A 109 11.48 21.82 23.09
C HIS A 109 12.47 22.97 22.87
N HIS A 110 12.73 23.33 21.62
CA HIS A 110 13.61 24.44 21.26
C HIS A 110 12.91 25.79 21.48
N ASP A 111 11.63 25.89 21.14
CA ASP A 111 10.87 27.15 21.19
C ASP A 111 10.41 27.55 22.60
N LEU A 112 10.35 26.58 23.54
CA LEU A 112 9.83 26.78 24.90
C LEU A 112 10.90 26.52 25.97
N ASP A 113 10.98 27.41 26.97
CA ASP A 113 11.95 27.38 28.08
C ASP A 113 11.66 26.28 29.14
N GLY A 114 11.57 25.02 28.72
CA GLY A 114 11.60 23.87 29.62
C GLY A 114 10.30 23.52 30.35
N ASP A 115 9.17 24.18 30.08
CA ASP A 115 7.85 23.73 30.54
C ASP A 115 7.41 22.48 29.76
N GLN A 116 7.62 21.30 30.36
CA GLN A 116 7.28 20.02 29.74
C GLN A 116 5.80 19.88 29.38
N GLN A 117 4.89 20.52 30.12
CA GLN A 117 3.47 20.40 29.84
C GLN A 117 3.10 21.19 28.58
N GLN A 118 3.64 22.41 28.44
CA GLN A 118 3.43 23.23 27.25
C GLN A 118 4.07 22.61 26.00
N ILE A 119 5.28 22.06 26.14
CA ILE A 119 5.99 21.35 25.05
C ILE A 119 5.16 20.18 24.53
N GLN A 120 4.65 19.34 25.43
CA GLN A 120 3.82 18.21 25.04
C GLN A 120 2.52 18.67 24.39
N GLN A 121 1.88 19.71 24.91
CA GLN A 121 0.62 20.22 24.36
C GLN A 121 0.79 20.76 22.93
N GLN A 122 1.81 21.60 22.70
CA GLN A 122 2.09 22.15 21.38
C GLN A 122 2.45 21.05 20.36
N ALA A 123 3.29 20.09 20.75
CA ALA A 123 3.66 18.98 19.89
C ALA A 123 2.45 18.08 19.55
N GLN A 124 1.57 17.81 20.52
CA GLN A 124 0.35 17.02 20.30
C GLN A 124 -0.66 17.75 19.39
N GLU A 125 -0.80 19.06 19.53
CA GLU A 125 -1.67 19.86 18.65
C GLU A 125 -1.17 19.83 17.21
N SER A 126 0.13 20.09 17.01
CA SER A 126 0.78 19.96 15.70
C SER A 126 0.62 18.56 15.11
N GLN A 127 0.85 17.52 15.92
CA GLN A 127 0.69 16.13 15.50
C GLN A 127 -0.75 15.81 15.09
N LYS A 128 -1.74 16.29 15.85
CA LYS A 128 -3.15 16.06 15.53
C LYS A 128 -3.50 16.63 14.17
N THR A 129 -3.05 17.85 13.87
CA THR A 129 -3.26 18.47 12.56
C THR A 129 -2.52 17.71 11.46
N PHE A 130 -1.29 17.26 11.70
CA PHE A 130 -0.50 16.49 10.74
C PHE A 130 -1.14 15.15 10.41
N VAL A 131 -1.61 14.40 11.40
CA VAL A 131 -2.23 13.07 11.21
C VAL A 131 -3.46 13.15 10.29
N GLN A 132 -4.27 14.20 10.44
CA GLN A 132 -5.49 14.43 9.67
C GLN A 132 -5.25 14.98 8.26
N ALA A 133 -4.04 15.48 7.97
CA ALA A 133 -3.72 16.04 6.67
C ALA A 133 -3.69 14.94 5.57
N PRO A 134 -4.13 15.25 4.34
CA PRO A 134 -3.84 14.47 3.14
C PRO A 134 -2.34 14.18 2.97
N LEU A 135 -2.02 13.12 2.23
CA LEU A 135 -0.64 12.61 2.13
C LEU A 135 0.32 13.63 1.50
N ASP A 136 -0.07 14.27 0.40
CA ASP A 136 0.61 15.40 -0.23
C ASP A 136 0.87 16.52 0.78
N GLN A 137 -0.15 16.92 1.55
CA GLN A 137 -0.02 17.98 2.55
C GLN A 137 0.90 17.61 3.72
N LYS A 138 1.12 16.32 3.99
CA LYS A 138 2.10 15.88 5.01
C LYS A 138 3.52 16.18 4.55
N PHE A 139 3.86 15.91 3.30
CA PHE A 139 5.20 16.20 2.77
C PHE A 139 5.46 17.70 2.70
N ASP A 140 4.49 18.46 2.22
CA ASP A 140 4.48 19.93 2.25
C ASP A 140 4.82 20.51 3.63
N ARG A 141 4.25 19.94 4.70
CA ARG A 141 4.51 20.35 6.08
C ARG A 141 5.92 19.97 6.54
N LEU A 142 6.40 18.78 6.17
CA LEU A 142 7.77 18.37 6.49
C LEU A 142 8.79 19.33 5.89
N GLU A 143 8.57 19.79 4.65
CA GLU A 143 9.43 20.78 4.01
C GLU A 143 9.30 22.15 4.68
N LYS A 144 8.07 22.67 4.82
CA LYS A 144 7.84 24.04 5.33
C LYS A 144 8.25 24.22 6.79
N ASP A 145 7.94 23.24 7.65
CA ASP A 145 8.09 23.40 9.09
C ASP A 145 9.44 22.92 9.63
N TYR A 146 10.13 22.04 8.89
CA TYR A 146 11.35 21.36 9.34
C TYR A 146 12.47 21.29 8.28
N ASP A 147 12.26 21.84 7.07
CA ASP A 147 13.25 21.81 5.98
C ASP A 147 13.67 20.37 5.62
N ILE A 148 12.69 19.45 5.57
CA ILE A 148 12.88 18.05 5.18
C ILE A 148 12.12 17.78 3.89
N ARG A 149 12.87 17.55 2.80
CA ARG A 149 12.32 17.14 1.50
C ARG A 149 12.36 15.63 1.36
N CYS A 150 11.27 15.06 0.84
CA CYS A 150 11.17 13.64 0.55
C CYS A 150 11.33 13.40 -0.95
N ASP A 151 12.43 12.76 -1.34
CA ASP A 151 12.71 12.44 -2.75
C ASP A 151 11.83 11.32 -3.32
N LEU A 152 11.10 10.61 -2.45
CA LEU A 152 10.16 9.54 -2.82
C LEU A 152 8.69 9.95 -2.64
N GLU A 153 8.42 11.24 -2.51
CA GLU A 153 7.07 11.79 -2.34
C GLU A 153 6.12 11.35 -3.46
N ASP A 154 6.50 11.57 -4.73
CA ASP A 154 5.66 11.27 -5.89
C ASP A 154 5.32 9.78 -6.00
N SER A 155 6.29 8.90 -5.73
CA SER A 155 6.07 7.45 -5.68
C SER A 155 5.06 7.05 -4.61
N LEU A 156 5.16 7.64 -3.41
CA LEU A 156 4.25 7.35 -2.30
C LEU A 156 2.85 7.92 -2.53
N ILE A 157 2.74 9.09 -3.17
CA ILE A 157 1.45 9.65 -3.58
C ILE A 157 0.77 8.72 -4.59
N SER A 158 1.51 8.28 -5.61
CA SER A 158 1.01 7.37 -6.63
C SER A 158 0.57 6.01 -6.06
N LEU A 159 1.37 5.42 -5.17
CA LEU A 159 0.98 4.22 -4.43
C LEU A 159 -0.23 4.47 -3.51
N GLY A 160 -0.33 5.67 -2.92
CA GLY A 160 -1.48 6.11 -2.15
C GLY A 160 -2.78 6.11 -2.95
N PHE A 161 -2.75 6.64 -4.18
CA PHE A 161 -3.90 6.60 -5.09
C PHE A 161 -4.31 5.17 -5.44
N ILE A 162 -3.33 4.29 -5.71
CA ILE A 162 -3.59 2.87 -5.97
C ILE A 162 -4.23 2.19 -4.75
N ALA A 163 -3.68 2.40 -3.55
CA ALA A 163 -4.21 1.83 -2.31
C ALA A 163 -5.66 2.27 -2.05
N GLN A 164 -5.96 3.56 -2.22
CA GLN A 164 -7.32 4.09 -2.08
C GLN A 164 -8.28 3.49 -3.13
N GLY A 165 -7.81 3.30 -4.37
CA GLY A 165 -8.56 2.62 -5.42
C GLY A 165 -8.96 1.22 -4.99
N PHE A 166 -8.01 0.43 -4.50
CA PHE A 166 -8.27 -0.93 -4.02
C PHE A 166 -9.25 -0.99 -2.85
N MET A 167 -9.18 -0.05 -1.90
CA MET A 167 -10.15 0.05 -0.80
C MET A 167 -11.58 0.29 -1.30
N ARG A 168 -11.73 1.03 -2.41
CA ARG A 168 -13.01 1.29 -3.08
C ARG A 168 -13.41 0.20 -4.07
N GLN A 169 -12.70 -0.94 -4.05
CA GLN A 169 -12.88 -2.06 -4.99
C GLN A 169 -12.66 -1.68 -6.46
N LYS A 170 -11.95 -0.57 -6.72
CA LYS A 170 -11.53 -0.17 -8.07
C LYS A 170 -10.21 -0.84 -8.42
N THR A 171 -10.09 -1.30 -9.65
CA THR A 171 -8.90 -2.02 -10.16
C THR A 171 -8.31 -1.37 -11.40
N GLN A 172 -8.86 -0.24 -11.83
CA GLN A 172 -8.44 0.52 -12.99
C GLN A 172 -8.00 1.92 -12.57
N VAL A 173 -7.07 2.50 -13.33
CA VAL A 173 -6.64 3.89 -13.16
C VAL A 173 -7.75 4.83 -13.61
N GLU A 174 -8.07 5.81 -12.78
CA GLU A 174 -9.06 6.86 -13.05
C GLU A 174 -8.36 8.15 -13.52
N ALA A 175 -9.04 8.96 -14.34
CA ALA A 175 -8.52 10.25 -14.80
C ALA A 175 -8.08 11.20 -13.66
N SER A 176 -8.68 11.08 -12.48
CA SER A 176 -8.29 11.88 -11.31
C SER A 176 -6.96 11.46 -10.68
N GLN A 177 -6.36 10.36 -11.14
CA GLN A 177 -5.11 9.81 -10.63
C GLN A 177 -3.95 10.03 -11.61
N THR A 178 -4.20 10.59 -12.79
CA THR A 178 -3.20 10.77 -13.83
C THR A 178 -2.69 12.20 -13.89
N ASP A 179 -1.48 12.38 -14.40
CA ASP A 179 -0.87 13.68 -14.70
C ASP A 179 -1.48 14.32 -15.98
N ASP A 180 -0.91 15.45 -16.41
CA ASP A 180 -1.31 16.16 -17.63
C ASP A 180 -1.16 15.32 -18.92
N ASN A 181 -0.39 14.23 -18.88
CA ASN A 181 -0.19 13.29 -19.98
C ASN A 181 -1.18 12.12 -19.93
N GLY A 182 -2.05 12.05 -18.91
CA GLY A 182 -2.93 10.91 -18.70
C GLY A 182 -2.20 9.67 -18.13
N GLU A 183 -1.06 9.87 -17.46
CA GLU A 183 -0.23 8.82 -16.89
C GLU A 183 -0.21 8.86 -15.35
N LEU A 184 -0.35 7.70 -14.73
CA LEU A 184 -0.03 7.45 -13.32
C LEU A 184 1.32 6.73 -13.28
N VAL A 185 2.33 7.38 -12.70
CA VAL A 185 3.71 6.89 -12.68
C VAL A 185 4.10 6.48 -11.26
N VAL A 186 4.50 5.23 -11.08
CA VAL A 186 5.08 4.74 -9.83
C VAL A 186 6.58 4.53 -10.05
N GLU A 187 7.41 5.33 -9.37
CA GLU A 187 8.87 5.18 -9.46
C GLU A 187 9.35 4.27 -8.34
N LEU A 188 9.87 3.10 -8.73
CA LEU A 188 10.30 2.06 -7.83
C LEU A 188 11.82 2.11 -7.67
N LYS A 189 12.30 2.11 -6.43
CA LYS A 189 13.73 1.97 -6.15
C LYS A 189 14.18 0.54 -6.42
N ALA A 190 15.19 0.40 -7.27
CA ALA A 190 15.81 -0.86 -7.63
C ALA A 190 17.32 -0.78 -7.52
N VAL A 191 17.97 -1.93 -7.34
CA VAL A 191 19.43 -2.04 -7.47
C VAL A 191 19.80 -1.88 -8.93
N ASP A 192 20.80 -1.04 -9.19
CA ASP A 192 21.43 -0.91 -10.49
C ASP A 192 22.01 -2.27 -10.91
N PRO A 193 21.52 -2.89 -12.00
CA PRO A 193 22.04 -4.17 -12.47
C PRO A 193 23.54 -4.15 -12.77
N GLU A 194 24.10 -2.99 -13.15
CA GLU A 194 25.54 -2.84 -13.43
C GLU A 194 26.39 -2.87 -12.15
N SER A 195 25.78 -2.58 -11.00
CA SER A 195 26.45 -2.65 -9.69
C SER A 195 26.47 -4.05 -9.07
N ILE A 196 25.79 -5.03 -9.70
CA ILE A 196 25.71 -6.41 -9.23
C ILE A 196 26.93 -7.18 -9.73
N ILE A 197 27.94 -7.32 -8.86
CA ILE A 197 29.17 -8.08 -9.15
C ILE A 197 28.92 -9.59 -9.09
N ASP A 198 28.06 -10.03 -8.16
CA ASP A 198 27.67 -11.42 -7.97
C ASP A 198 26.15 -11.49 -7.79
N LYS A 199 25.47 -12.36 -8.54
CA LYS A 199 24.00 -12.53 -8.48
C LYS A 199 23.55 -13.44 -7.36
N ASP A 200 24.46 -14.23 -6.80
CA ASP A 200 24.20 -15.15 -5.70
C ASP A 200 24.49 -14.50 -4.34
N LEU A 201 25.13 -13.32 -4.32
CA LEU A 201 25.42 -12.54 -3.12
C LEU A 201 24.76 -11.15 -3.21
N ALA A 202 23.95 -10.82 -2.21
CA ALA A 202 23.41 -9.47 -2.11
C ALA A 202 24.57 -8.44 -1.93
N PRO A 203 24.64 -7.40 -2.77
CA PRO A 203 25.67 -6.36 -2.63
C PRO A 203 25.55 -5.67 -1.28
N ILE A 204 26.68 -5.40 -0.63
CA ILE A 204 26.73 -4.76 0.71
C ILE A 204 26.26 -3.30 0.64
N GLN A 205 26.52 -2.61 -0.48
CA GLN A 205 26.04 -1.26 -0.78
C GLN A 205 25.73 -1.16 -2.28
N PRO A 206 24.53 -1.60 -2.72
CA PRO A 206 24.14 -1.46 -4.12
C PRO A 206 24.02 0.02 -4.52
N SER A 207 24.40 0.33 -5.75
CA SER A 207 23.93 1.55 -6.39
C SER A 207 22.43 1.40 -6.64
N MET A 208 21.65 2.45 -6.39
CA MET A 208 20.20 2.42 -6.53
C MET A 208 19.77 3.30 -7.70
N ILE A 209 18.88 2.78 -8.53
CA ILE A 209 18.23 3.47 -9.65
C ILE A 209 16.71 3.54 -9.43
N GLU A 210 16.05 4.33 -10.25
CA GLU A 210 14.59 4.43 -10.32
C GLU A 210 14.08 3.72 -11.56
N GLU A 211 13.16 2.78 -11.34
CA GLU A 211 12.42 2.11 -12.40
C GLU A 211 11.00 2.65 -12.44
N ARG A 212 10.60 3.18 -13.60
CA ARG A 212 9.28 3.78 -13.79
C ARG A 212 8.27 2.71 -14.23
N LYS A 213 7.22 2.52 -13.43
CA LYS A 213 6.02 1.80 -13.82
C LYS A 213 4.95 2.80 -14.21
N VAL A 214 4.55 2.77 -15.48
CA VAL A 214 3.55 3.69 -16.05
C VAL A 214 2.23 2.97 -16.25
N PHE A 215 1.15 3.58 -15.80
CA PHE A 215 -0.23 3.20 -16.10
C PHE A 215 -0.93 4.36 -16.80
N ARG A 216 -1.79 4.06 -17.76
CA ARG A 216 -2.66 5.05 -18.41
C ARG A 216 -4.08 4.96 -17.87
N GLU A 217 -4.87 6.01 -18.07
CA GLU A 217 -6.30 5.97 -17.74
C GLU A 217 -6.98 4.70 -18.30
N GLY A 218 -7.76 4.02 -17.45
CA GLY A 218 -8.47 2.79 -17.79
C GLY A 218 -7.62 1.51 -17.70
N ASP A 219 -6.30 1.61 -17.56
CA ASP A 219 -5.44 0.44 -17.38
C ASP A 219 -5.80 -0.28 -16.09
N LYS A 220 -5.82 -1.62 -16.17
CA LYS A 220 -5.91 -2.44 -14.97
C LYS A 220 -4.61 -2.34 -14.19
N ILE A 221 -4.71 -1.98 -12.91
CA ILE A 221 -3.56 -1.91 -12.01
C ILE A 221 -3.00 -3.33 -11.83
N PHE A 222 -1.72 -3.47 -12.13
CA PHE A 222 -1.01 -4.74 -12.09
C PHE A 222 0.48 -4.55 -11.81
N PHE A 223 1.01 -5.41 -10.95
CA PHE A 223 2.43 -5.49 -10.64
C PHE A 223 2.94 -6.93 -10.85
N THR A 224 4.14 -7.03 -11.40
CA THR A 224 4.93 -8.26 -11.45
C THR A 224 5.46 -8.60 -10.06
N ASP A 225 5.86 -9.85 -9.85
CA ASP A 225 6.39 -10.30 -8.55
C ASP A 225 7.63 -9.51 -8.13
N ARG A 226 8.48 -9.14 -9.10
CA ARG A 226 9.62 -8.25 -8.86
C ARG A 226 9.17 -6.85 -8.46
N GLU A 227 8.23 -6.25 -9.18
CA GLU A 227 7.73 -4.91 -8.84
C GLU A 227 7.10 -4.87 -7.44
N LEU A 228 6.40 -5.94 -7.02
CA LEU A 228 5.90 -6.06 -5.65
C LEU A 228 7.01 -6.05 -4.59
N GLN A 229 8.14 -6.71 -4.87
CA GLN A 229 9.32 -6.64 -3.99
C GLN A 229 9.93 -5.23 -4.00
N LEU A 230 9.99 -4.57 -5.16
CA LEU A 230 10.53 -3.23 -5.29
C LEU A 230 9.67 -2.17 -4.57
N ILE A 231 8.36 -2.37 -4.43
CA ILE A 231 7.52 -1.52 -3.56
C ILE A 231 8.05 -1.53 -2.13
N LEU A 232 8.38 -2.72 -1.59
CA LEU A 232 8.96 -2.84 -0.24
C LEU A 232 10.32 -2.16 -0.14
N VAL A 233 11.18 -2.32 -1.16
CA VAL A 233 12.48 -1.64 -1.23
C VAL A 233 12.31 -0.13 -1.25
N THR A 234 11.33 0.37 -2.00
CA THR A 234 11.01 1.81 -2.11
C THR A 234 10.57 2.37 -0.76
N VAL A 235 9.63 1.72 -0.07
CA VAL A 235 9.18 2.15 1.26
C VAL A 235 10.31 2.05 2.30
N GLY A 236 11.16 1.03 2.22
CA GLY A 236 12.34 0.92 3.08
C GLY A 236 13.34 2.06 2.86
N SER A 237 13.62 2.40 1.60
CA SER A 237 14.49 3.52 1.22
C SER A 237 13.93 4.86 1.71
N PHE A 238 12.63 5.06 1.54
CA PHE A 238 11.91 6.22 2.08
C PHE A 238 12.10 6.35 3.59
N ALA A 239 11.80 5.29 4.35
CA ALA A 239 11.91 5.31 5.80
C ALA A 239 13.34 5.63 6.26
N GLN A 240 14.34 5.00 5.63
CA GLN A 240 15.75 5.24 5.94
C GLN A 240 16.14 6.71 5.73
N LYS A 241 15.77 7.31 4.60
CA LYS A 241 16.08 8.71 4.28
C LYS A 241 15.34 9.69 5.19
N LEU A 242 14.08 9.41 5.50
CA LEU A 242 13.31 10.22 6.44
C LEU A 242 13.94 10.20 7.83
N PHE A 243 14.28 9.02 8.37
CA PHE A 243 14.94 8.93 9.68
C PHE A 243 16.29 9.63 9.72
N HIS A 244 17.07 9.54 8.63
CA HIS A 244 18.31 10.29 8.51
C HIS A 244 18.07 11.80 8.59
N SER A 245 17.08 12.31 7.85
CA SER A 245 16.72 13.74 7.83
C SER A 245 16.21 14.22 9.20
N VAL A 246 15.40 13.41 9.89
CA VAL A 246 14.94 13.68 11.26
C VAL A 246 16.12 13.75 12.24
N ALA A 247 17.07 12.82 12.13
CA ALA A 247 18.26 12.83 12.96
C ALA A 247 19.13 14.07 12.72
N GLN A 248 19.30 14.49 11.46
CA GLN A 248 20.00 15.72 11.10
C GLN A 248 19.29 16.96 11.66
N TYR A 249 17.97 17.04 11.55
CA TYR A 249 17.18 18.12 12.14
C TYR A 249 17.42 18.22 13.66
N ALA A 250 17.31 17.10 14.37
CA ALA A 250 17.53 17.07 15.82
C ALA A 250 18.97 17.45 16.23
N GLN A 251 19.97 17.20 15.38
CA GLN A 251 21.33 17.66 15.61
C GLN A 251 21.50 19.16 15.39
N ARG A 252 20.79 19.76 14.43
CA ARG A 252 20.78 21.22 14.18
C ARG A 252 20.23 21.97 15.41
N MET A 253 19.08 21.52 15.91
CA MET A 253 18.40 22.11 17.09
C MET A 253 19.19 22.03 18.41
N LYS A 254 20.27 21.23 18.48
CA LYS A 254 21.16 21.16 19.67
C LYS A 254 22.37 22.09 19.59
N LYS A 255 22.69 22.57 18.39
CA LYS A 255 23.89 23.39 18.13
C LYS A 255 23.58 24.89 18.12
N GLU A 256 22.31 25.24 17.94
CA GLU A 256 21.76 26.59 18.08
C GLU A 256 21.34 26.84 19.53
#